data_AF-A0A6P0XVL6-F1
#
_entry.id   AF-A0A6P0XVL6-F1
#
_cell.length_a   1.000
_cell.length_b   1.000
_cell.length_c   1.000
_cell.angle_alpha   90.00
_cell.angle_beta   90.00
_cell.angle_gamma   90.00
#
_symmetry.space_group_name_H-M   'P 1'
#
loop_
_entity.id
_entity.type
_entity.pdbx_description
1 polymer ?
#
loop_
_entity_poly.entity_id
_entity_poly.type
_entity_poly.pdbx_seq_one_letter_code
_entity_poly.pdbx_strand_id
1 'polypeptide(L)'
;EILPHPTEAKILMLSDDKNTWFLPNICINEDIHPSNFANIQKVIEEKLGISANILYYAHNYDDKSKCEIHTIYVLENNYLGKELIEKFKDASWVDLETLRNISLKLPEHKSVIQEYLTEIESSEIPEIRPPWARKGWLYSAKKWIEEQLLELNYQQLSSVECIKNWGISCVLRVNTTAGNIYFKQASTLPKYCGLKPPLLRG
;
A
#
# COMPACT_ATOMS: atom_id res chain seq x y z
N GLU A 1 6.06 8.31 -1.41
CA GLU A 1 5.70 6.88 -1.42
C GLU A 1 6.75 6.19 -0.59
N ILE A 2 6.34 5.49 0.46
CA ILE A 2 7.23 4.70 1.30
C ILE A 2 7.40 3.34 0.62
N LEU A 3 8.60 3.10 0.08
CA LEU A 3 9.02 1.80 -0.45
C LEU A 3 9.97 1.16 0.56
N PRO A 4 9.55 0.12 1.28
CA PRO A 4 10.38 -0.55 2.26
C PRO A 4 11.45 -1.41 1.58
N HIS A 5 12.63 -1.48 2.19
CA HIS A 5 13.65 -2.43 1.79
C HIS A 5 13.13 -3.87 1.98
N PRO A 6 13.44 -4.82 1.07
CA PRO A 6 12.88 -6.17 1.14
C PRO A 6 13.18 -6.90 2.45
N THR A 7 14.36 -6.69 3.02
CA THR A 7 14.92 -7.46 4.15
C THR A 7 15.45 -6.64 5.32
N GLU A 8 15.55 -5.31 5.20
CA GLU A 8 16.15 -4.45 6.23
C GLU A 8 15.14 -3.39 6.65
N ALA A 9 15.29 -2.86 7.87
CA ALA A 9 14.48 -1.76 8.38
C ALA A 9 14.88 -0.41 7.74
N LYS A 10 14.74 -0.33 6.41
CA LYS A 10 15.11 0.81 5.59
C LYS A 10 14.00 1.15 4.62
N ILE A 11 14.00 2.38 4.13
CA ILE A 11 13.11 2.82 3.06
C ILE A 11 13.91 3.45 1.91
N LEU A 12 13.34 3.43 0.72
CA LEU A 12 13.92 4.09 -0.43
C LEU A 12 13.73 5.59 -0.34
N MET A 13 14.81 6.35 -0.47
CA MET A 13 14.78 7.81 -0.56
C MET A 13 15.63 8.32 -1.73
N LEU A 14 15.21 9.45 -2.27
CA LEU A 14 15.92 10.18 -3.32
C LEU A 14 16.54 11.44 -2.70
N SER A 15 17.65 11.90 -3.25
CA SER A 15 18.28 13.17 -2.91
C SER A 15 18.39 14.04 -4.16
N ASP A 16 18.25 15.35 -4.01
CA ASP A 16 18.61 16.30 -5.06
C ASP A 16 20.08 16.73 -4.97
N ASP A 17 20.54 17.52 -5.93
CA ASP A 17 21.91 18.05 -5.99
C ASP A 17 22.29 18.92 -4.77
N LYS A 18 21.31 19.33 -3.96
CA LYS A 18 21.50 20.12 -2.73
C LYS A 18 21.55 19.25 -1.48
N ASN A 19 21.66 17.92 -1.62
CA ASN A 19 21.57 16.96 -0.52
C ASN A 19 20.26 17.08 0.27
N THR A 20 19.18 17.51 -0.37
CA THR A 20 17.84 17.53 0.23
C THR A 20 17.13 16.24 -0.12
N TRP A 21 16.62 15.56 0.90
CA TRP A 21 16.07 14.21 0.75
C TRP A 21 14.55 14.21 0.65
N PHE A 22 14.00 13.29 -0.13
CA PHE A 22 12.56 13.15 -0.32
C PHE A 22 12.17 11.71 -0.66
N LEU A 23 10.92 11.37 -0.38
CA LEU A 23 10.34 10.10 -0.83
C LEU A 23 10.14 10.14 -2.35
N PRO A 24 10.28 8.99 -3.07
CA PRO A 24 9.73 8.84 -4.41
C PRO A 24 8.29 9.35 -4.43
N ASN A 25 7.94 10.20 -5.38
CA ASN A 25 6.62 10.83 -5.45
C ASN A 25 6.14 10.88 -6.90
N ILE A 26 4.82 10.79 -7.06
CA ILE A 26 4.13 10.98 -8.33
C ILE A 26 3.07 12.07 -8.20
N CYS A 27 2.96 12.91 -9.22
CA CYS A 27 1.86 13.87 -9.33
C CYS A 27 0.75 13.28 -10.19
N ILE A 28 -0.50 13.35 -9.75
CA ILE A 28 -1.67 12.83 -10.45
C ILE A 28 -2.58 14.02 -10.76
N ASN A 29 -2.79 14.30 -12.06
CA ASN A 29 -3.61 15.42 -12.54
C ASN A 29 -5.04 14.97 -12.91
N GLU A 30 -5.45 13.81 -12.43
CA GLU A 30 -6.76 13.21 -12.67
C GLU A 30 -7.56 13.22 -11.36
N ASP A 31 -8.89 13.33 -11.47
CA ASP A 31 -9.79 13.27 -10.31
C ASP A 31 -9.91 11.82 -9.81
N ILE A 32 -8.90 11.39 -9.05
CA ILE A 32 -8.82 10.07 -8.44
C ILE A 32 -8.87 10.24 -6.92
N HIS A 33 -9.94 9.77 -6.32
CA HIS A 33 -10.05 9.75 -4.86
C HIS A 33 -8.92 8.91 -4.24
N PRO A 34 -8.23 9.36 -3.16
CA PRO A 34 -7.08 8.65 -2.59
C PRO A 34 -7.33 7.22 -2.12
N SER A 35 -8.60 6.86 -1.86
CA SER A 35 -9.01 5.50 -1.50
C SER A 35 -9.23 4.57 -2.69
N ASN A 36 -9.17 5.07 -3.93
CA ASN A 36 -9.26 4.27 -5.14
C ASN A 36 -7.91 3.60 -5.43
N PHE A 37 -7.53 2.65 -4.59
CA PHE A 37 -6.20 2.02 -4.63
C PHE A 37 -5.92 1.31 -5.96
N ALA A 38 -6.94 0.78 -6.65
CA ALA A 38 -6.74 0.15 -7.95
C ALA A 38 -6.21 1.15 -8.99
N ASN A 39 -6.83 2.33 -9.07
CA ASN A 39 -6.36 3.38 -9.99
C ASN A 39 -5.01 3.93 -9.53
N ILE A 40 -4.82 4.20 -8.24
CA ILE A 40 -3.55 4.70 -7.71
C ILE A 40 -2.41 3.70 -7.95
N GLN A 41 -2.65 2.41 -7.72
CA GLN A 41 -1.68 1.35 -8.00
C GLN A 41 -1.28 1.34 -9.48
N LYS A 42 -2.25 1.47 -10.39
CA LYS A 42 -1.97 1.58 -11.83
C LYS A 42 -1.07 2.78 -12.14
N VAL A 43 -1.34 3.95 -11.54
CA VAL A 43 -0.51 5.13 -11.75
C VAL A 43 0.90 4.96 -11.16
N ILE A 44 1.03 4.32 -10.00
CA ILE A 44 2.33 3.96 -9.39
C ILE A 44 3.11 3.03 -10.33
N GLU A 45 2.46 1.99 -10.85
CA GLU A 45 3.04 1.04 -11.80
C GLU A 45 3.53 1.74 -13.07
N GLU A 46 2.72 2.63 -13.65
CA GLU A 46 3.05 3.37 -14.87
C GLU A 46 4.17 4.38 -14.66
N LYS A 47 4.14 5.15 -13.56
CA LYS A 47 5.05 6.29 -13.35
C LYS A 47 6.34 5.94 -12.65
N LEU A 48 6.30 5.04 -11.66
CA LEU A 48 7.49 4.56 -10.97
C LEU A 48 8.03 3.28 -11.61
N GLY A 49 7.29 2.64 -12.53
CA GLY A 49 7.67 1.40 -13.19
C GLY A 49 7.71 0.20 -12.24
N ILE A 50 7.06 0.29 -11.07
CA ILE A 50 7.11 -0.77 -10.06
C ILE A 50 5.77 -1.49 -9.94
N SER A 51 5.76 -2.83 -10.02
CA SER A 51 4.61 -3.60 -9.53
C SER A 51 4.67 -3.68 -8.01
N ALA A 52 3.75 -2.97 -7.37
CA ALA A 52 3.66 -2.91 -5.93
C ALA A 52 2.20 -2.86 -5.47
N ASN A 53 1.89 -3.56 -4.38
CA ASN A 53 0.59 -3.49 -3.73
C ASN A 53 0.60 -2.30 -2.76
N ILE A 54 -0.50 -1.54 -2.72
CA ILE A 54 -0.68 -0.51 -1.70
C ILE A 54 -1.18 -1.19 -0.42
N LEU A 55 -0.40 -1.10 0.66
CA LEU A 55 -0.80 -1.63 1.97
C LEU A 55 -1.81 -0.68 2.64
N TYR A 56 -1.44 0.59 2.78
CA TYR A 56 -2.25 1.66 3.37
C TYR A 56 -1.66 3.04 3.02
N TYR A 57 -2.40 4.12 3.29
CA TYR A 57 -1.82 5.47 3.33
C TYR A 57 -1.41 5.81 4.77
N ALA A 58 -0.15 6.16 4.98
CA ALA A 58 0.39 6.58 6.28
C ALA A 58 0.08 8.05 6.58
N HIS A 59 -0.16 8.84 5.55
CA HIS A 59 -0.50 10.25 5.68
C HIS A 59 -1.44 10.67 4.55
N ASN A 60 -2.39 11.55 4.85
CA ASN A 60 -3.25 12.20 3.88
C ASN A 60 -3.52 13.63 4.37
N TYR A 61 -3.25 14.61 3.52
CA TYR A 61 -3.45 16.01 3.77
C TYR A 61 -4.15 16.66 2.57
N ASP A 62 -5.22 17.40 2.83
CA ASP A 62 -6.00 18.14 1.83
C ASP A 62 -5.65 19.63 1.94
N ASP A 63 -4.85 20.14 1.00
CA ASP A 63 -4.57 21.55 0.84
C ASP A 63 -5.68 22.19 -0.02
N LYS A 64 -6.77 22.54 0.66
CA LYS A 64 -7.92 23.22 0.03
C LYS A 64 -7.56 24.54 -0.64
N SER A 65 -6.48 25.20 -0.20
CA SER A 65 -6.06 26.48 -0.79
C SER A 65 -5.45 26.29 -2.18
N LYS A 66 -4.78 25.16 -2.40
CA LYS A 66 -4.18 24.79 -3.68
C LYS A 66 -5.02 23.79 -4.48
N CYS A 67 -6.10 23.29 -3.90
CA CYS A 67 -6.88 22.18 -4.46
C CYS A 67 -6.00 20.94 -4.70
N GLU A 68 -5.11 20.65 -3.76
CA GLU A 68 -4.16 19.53 -3.85
C GLU A 68 -4.38 18.55 -2.69
N ILE A 69 -4.24 17.26 -2.98
CA ILE A 69 -4.22 16.22 -1.96
C ILE A 69 -2.83 15.58 -1.92
N HIS A 70 -2.20 15.63 -0.75
CA HIS A 70 -0.89 15.06 -0.48
C HIS A 70 -1.08 13.75 0.29
N THR A 71 -0.79 12.62 -0.33
CA THR A 71 -0.94 11.30 0.29
C THR A 71 0.37 10.53 0.27
N ILE A 72 0.77 9.95 1.41
CA ILE A 72 1.93 9.07 1.51
C ILE A 72 1.43 7.63 1.61
N TYR A 73 1.60 6.86 0.54
CA TYR A 73 1.30 5.43 0.52
C TYR A 73 2.48 4.60 1.01
N VAL A 74 2.19 3.55 1.77
CA VAL A 74 3.13 2.48 2.11
C VAL A 74 2.90 1.33 1.14
N LEU A 75 3.97 0.91 0.47
CA LEU A 75 3.92 -0.08 -0.59
C LEU A 75 4.53 -1.40 -0.14
N GLU A 76 4.00 -2.50 -0.67
CA GLU A 76 4.64 -3.80 -0.70
C GLU A 76 5.08 -4.07 -2.13
N ASN A 77 6.39 -4.15 -2.37
CA ASN A 77 6.89 -4.47 -3.70
C ASN A 77 6.72 -5.99 -3.98
N ASN A 78 6.41 -6.32 -5.23
CA ASN A 78 6.28 -7.70 -5.69
C ASN A 78 7.58 -8.23 -6.32
N TYR A 79 8.66 -7.45 -6.34
CA TYR A 79 9.92 -7.80 -6.99
C TYR A 79 10.84 -8.62 -6.07
N LEU A 80 11.68 -9.45 -6.69
CA LEU A 80 12.84 -10.00 -6.01
C LEU A 80 13.82 -8.85 -5.72
N GLY A 81 14.37 -8.78 -4.51
CA GLY A 81 15.09 -7.60 -4.02
C GLY A 81 16.20 -7.06 -4.95
N LYS A 82 16.80 -7.92 -5.79
CA LYS A 82 17.80 -7.52 -6.77
C LYS A 82 17.27 -6.58 -7.87
N GLU A 83 16.09 -6.85 -8.42
CA GLU A 83 15.50 -6.03 -9.49
C GLU A 83 15.12 -4.64 -8.99
N LEU A 84 14.63 -4.57 -7.74
CA LEU A 84 14.31 -3.31 -7.09
C LEU A 84 15.56 -2.47 -6.85
N ILE A 85 16.65 -3.08 -6.38
CA ILE A 85 17.94 -2.40 -6.16
C ILE A 85 18.51 -1.87 -7.48
N GLU A 86 18.50 -2.68 -8.54
CA GLU A 86 18.99 -2.26 -9.86
C GLU A 86 18.17 -1.10 -10.44
N LYS A 87 16.84 -1.14 -10.27
CA LYS A 87 15.93 -0.10 -10.74
C LYS A 87 16.18 1.25 -10.07
N PHE A 88 16.52 1.23 -8.79
CA PHE A 88 16.75 2.43 -7.99
C PHE A 88 18.22 2.58 -7.55
N LYS A 89 19.16 2.26 -8.46
CA LYS A 89 20.61 2.37 -8.21
C LYS A 89 21.07 3.78 -7.80
N ASP A 90 20.34 4.81 -8.24
CA ASP A 90 20.63 6.22 -7.97
C ASP A 90 19.87 6.73 -6.73
N ALA A 91 19.10 5.87 -6.07
CA ALA A 91 18.44 6.14 -4.81
C ALA A 91 19.27 5.57 -3.64
N SER A 92 18.93 5.96 -2.41
CA SER A 92 19.55 5.39 -1.21
C SER A 92 18.53 4.73 -0.30
N TRP A 93 18.98 3.68 0.38
CA TRP A 93 18.23 3.03 1.43
C TRP A 93 18.54 3.70 2.76
N VAL A 94 17.54 4.36 3.34
CA VAL A 94 17.64 5.18 4.56
C VAL A 94 17.00 4.44 5.73
N ASP A 95 17.78 4.25 6.80
CA ASP A 95 17.32 3.75 8.10
C ASP A 95 16.96 4.90 9.05
N LEU A 96 16.55 4.53 10.27
CA LEU A 96 16.11 5.46 11.30
C LEU A 96 17.24 6.39 11.76
N GLU A 97 18.47 5.88 11.87
CA GLU A 97 19.63 6.68 12.26
C GLU A 97 19.98 7.71 11.19
N THR A 98 20.03 7.28 9.93
CA THR A 98 20.27 8.16 8.78
C THR A 98 19.18 9.22 8.67
N LEU A 99 17.90 8.85 8.84
CA LEU A 99 16.78 9.80 8.83
C LEU A 99 16.94 10.94 9.83
N ARG A 100 17.50 10.67 11.02
CA ARG A 100 17.74 11.70 12.05
C ARG A 100 18.70 12.77 11.54
N ASN A 101 19.70 12.37 10.77
CA ASN A 101 20.81 13.22 10.32
C ASN A 101 20.58 13.93 8.98
N ILE A 102 19.55 13.56 8.21
CA ILE A 102 19.23 14.20 6.94
C ILE A 102 18.16 15.30 7.06
N SER A 103 18.23 16.25 6.13
CA SER A 103 17.21 17.28 5.93
C SER A 103 16.26 16.85 4.82
N LEU A 104 14.95 16.88 5.12
CA LEU A 104 13.92 16.54 4.16
C LEU A 104 13.42 17.76 3.40
N LYS A 105 13.08 17.58 2.12
CA LYS A 105 12.46 18.61 1.28
C LYS A 105 11.12 19.07 1.84
N LEU A 106 10.39 18.13 2.42
CA LEU A 106 9.13 18.34 3.15
C LEU A 106 9.36 17.89 4.59
N PRO A 107 9.70 18.80 5.53
CA PRO A 107 9.98 18.46 6.92
C PRO A 107 8.86 17.67 7.61
N GLU A 108 7.61 17.92 7.24
CA GLU A 108 6.41 17.23 7.73
C GLU A 108 6.40 15.73 7.42
N HIS A 109 7.14 15.27 6.41
CA HIS A 109 7.28 13.83 6.12
C HIS A 109 8.12 13.12 7.18
N LYS A 110 8.93 13.84 7.97
CA LYS A 110 9.91 13.23 8.88
C LYS A 110 9.23 12.39 9.95
N SER A 111 8.14 12.87 10.55
CA SER A 111 7.39 12.13 11.56
C SER A 111 6.75 10.85 11.00
N VAL A 112 6.15 10.94 9.80
CA VAL A 112 5.49 9.80 9.13
C VAL A 112 6.50 8.72 8.79
N ILE A 113 7.66 9.09 8.26
CA ILE A 113 8.72 8.14 7.93
C ILE A 113 9.31 7.52 9.21
N GLN A 114 9.53 8.35 10.25
CA GLN A 114 10.07 7.89 11.52
C GLN A 114 9.15 6.88 12.20
N GLU A 115 7.84 7.13 12.21
CA GLU A 115 6.82 6.21 12.73
C GLU A 115 6.90 4.87 11.99
N TYR A 116 6.88 4.90 10.65
CA TYR A 116 6.99 3.69 9.84
C TYR A 116 8.29 2.91 10.08
N LEU A 117 9.43 3.59 10.10
CA LEU A 117 10.74 2.96 10.35
C LEU A 117 10.82 2.34 11.74
N THR A 118 10.23 2.99 12.75
CA THR A 118 10.17 2.46 14.12
C THR A 118 9.36 1.16 14.17
N GLU A 119 8.20 1.11 13.50
CA GLU A 119 7.37 -0.10 13.43
C GLU A 119 8.10 -1.29 12.79
N ILE A 120 8.82 -1.07 11.69
CA ILE A 120 9.53 -2.16 11.00
C ILE A 120 10.81 -2.58 11.73
N GLU A 121 11.47 -1.65 12.44
CA GLU A 121 12.65 -1.94 13.25
C GLU A 121 12.29 -2.76 14.50
N SER A 122 11.20 -2.40 15.18
CA SER A 122 10.71 -3.15 16.35
C SER A 122 9.98 -4.45 15.99
N SER A 123 9.60 -4.62 14.72
CA SER A 123 8.66 -5.67 14.27
C SER A 123 7.29 -5.61 14.97
N GLU A 124 6.94 -4.47 15.58
CA GLU A 124 5.66 -4.26 16.23
C GLU A 124 4.67 -3.66 15.24
N ILE A 125 3.76 -4.50 14.73
CA ILE A 125 2.67 -4.05 13.89
C ILE A 125 1.54 -3.52 14.79
N PRO A 126 1.03 -2.30 14.59
CA PRO A 126 -0.10 -1.77 15.34
C PRO A 126 -1.29 -2.74 15.30
N GLU A 127 -1.90 -3.01 16.46
CA GLU A 127 -3.02 -3.94 16.58
C GLU A 127 -4.19 -3.56 15.65
N ILE A 128 -4.41 -2.25 15.49
CA ILE A 128 -5.45 -1.67 14.64
C ILE A 128 -5.18 -1.86 13.13
N ARG A 129 -3.97 -2.26 12.72
CA ARG A 129 -3.63 -2.46 11.31
C ARG A 129 -4.41 -3.65 10.77
N PRO A 130 -5.36 -3.44 9.83
CA PRO A 130 -6.17 -4.52 9.32
C PRO A 130 -5.30 -5.54 8.57
N PRO A 131 -5.74 -6.81 8.44
CA PRO A 131 -4.95 -7.85 7.81
C PRO A 131 -4.42 -7.46 6.43
N TRP A 132 -5.26 -6.84 5.60
CA TRP A 132 -4.90 -6.43 4.23
C TRP A 132 -3.91 -5.27 4.12
N ALA A 133 -3.58 -4.60 5.22
CA ALA A 133 -2.54 -3.59 5.28
C ALA A 133 -1.21 -4.14 5.80
N ARG A 134 -1.11 -5.46 6.03
CA ARG A 134 0.10 -6.14 6.51
C ARG A 134 0.84 -6.79 5.35
N LYS A 135 2.18 -6.73 5.40
CA LYS A 135 3.07 -7.42 4.47
C LYS A 135 2.72 -8.92 4.41
N GLY A 136 2.67 -9.49 3.21
CA GLY A 136 2.41 -10.89 2.93
C GLY A 136 0.94 -11.31 2.96
N TRP A 137 0.02 -10.44 3.39
CA TRP A 137 -1.39 -10.80 3.49
C TRP A 137 -2.00 -11.06 2.12
N LEU A 138 -1.76 -10.19 1.13
CA LEU A 138 -2.36 -10.37 -0.20
C LEU A 138 -1.85 -11.66 -0.85
N TYR A 139 -0.56 -11.94 -0.74
CA TYR A 139 0.02 -13.20 -1.22
C TYR A 139 -0.65 -14.42 -0.57
N SER A 140 -0.80 -14.40 0.76
CA SER A 140 -1.44 -15.49 1.51
C SER A 140 -2.92 -15.65 1.13
N ALA A 141 -3.64 -14.54 0.97
CA ALA A 141 -5.04 -14.52 0.56
C ALA A 141 -5.21 -15.05 -0.88
N LYS A 142 -4.31 -14.71 -1.79
CA LYS A 142 -4.31 -15.23 -3.18
C LYS A 142 -4.14 -16.74 -3.19
N LYS A 143 -3.15 -17.25 -2.46
CA LYS A 143 -2.90 -18.70 -2.35
C LYS A 143 -4.11 -19.43 -1.75
N TRP A 144 -4.70 -18.88 -0.69
CA TRP A 144 -5.92 -19.45 -0.10
C TRP A 144 -7.08 -19.44 -1.10
N ILE A 145 -7.29 -18.35 -1.85
CA ILE A 145 -8.33 -18.27 -2.89
C ILE A 145 -8.12 -19.37 -3.95
N GLU A 146 -6.89 -19.54 -4.43
CA GLU A 146 -6.55 -20.57 -5.42
C GLU A 146 -6.89 -21.98 -4.92
N GLU A 147 -6.57 -22.28 -3.66
CA GLU A 147 -6.93 -23.54 -3.00
C GLU A 147 -8.45 -23.73 -2.94
N GLN A 148 -9.21 -22.69 -2.56
CA GLN A 148 -10.67 -22.75 -2.48
C GLN A 148 -11.34 -22.91 -3.86
N LEU A 149 -10.82 -22.24 -4.89
CA LEU A 149 -11.33 -22.41 -6.25
C LEU A 149 -11.12 -23.84 -6.74
N LEU A 150 -9.94 -24.42 -6.45
CA LEU A 150 -9.64 -25.80 -6.81
C LEU A 150 -10.57 -26.79 -6.10
N GLU A 151 -10.79 -26.65 -4.80
CA GLU A 151 -11.71 -27.49 -4.02
C GLU A 151 -13.16 -27.44 -4.56
N LEU A 152 -13.57 -26.27 -5.07
CA LEU A 152 -14.90 -26.04 -5.62
C LEU A 152 -15.00 -26.35 -7.13
N ASN A 153 -13.93 -26.86 -7.75
CA ASN A 153 -13.84 -27.12 -9.19
C ASN A 153 -14.10 -25.88 -10.07
N TYR A 154 -13.77 -24.69 -9.58
CA TYR A 154 -13.75 -23.47 -10.39
C TYR A 154 -12.38 -23.30 -11.05
N GLN A 155 -12.37 -23.16 -12.38
CA GLN A 155 -11.15 -22.82 -13.10
C GLN A 155 -10.96 -21.30 -13.08
N GLN A 156 -9.84 -20.86 -12.51
CA GLN A 156 -9.41 -19.47 -12.51
C GLN A 156 -8.98 -19.02 -13.92
N LEU A 157 -9.51 -17.89 -14.38
CA LEU A 157 -9.26 -17.31 -15.71
C LEU A 157 -8.39 -16.04 -15.65
N SER A 158 -8.23 -15.43 -14.47
CA SER A 158 -7.44 -14.22 -14.26
C SER A 158 -6.70 -14.29 -12.93
N SER A 159 -5.71 -13.42 -12.70
CA SER A 159 -5.18 -13.19 -11.35
C SER A 159 -6.27 -12.63 -10.43
N VAL A 160 -6.12 -12.86 -9.13
CA VAL A 160 -6.94 -12.20 -8.11
C VAL A 160 -6.59 -10.71 -8.05
N GLU A 161 -7.60 -9.86 -8.14
CA GLU A 161 -7.49 -8.41 -8.13
C GLU A 161 -8.07 -7.84 -6.84
N CYS A 162 -7.38 -6.85 -6.25
CA CYS A 162 -7.95 -6.05 -5.17
C CYS A 162 -8.78 -4.91 -5.76
N ILE A 163 -10.11 -5.05 -5.74
CA ILE A 163 -11.00 -4.04 -6.31
C ILE A 163 -11.34 -2.94 -5.31
N LYS A 164 -11.26 -3.22 -4.00
CA LYS A 164 -11.53 -2.27 -2.92
C LYS A 164 -10.61 -2.55 -1.73
N ASN A 165 -9.93 -1.51 -1.25
CA ASN A 165 -9.15 -1.53 -0.02
C ASN A 165 -9.46 -0.25 0.76
N TRP A 166 -10.12 -0.37 1.92
CA TRP A 166 -10.44 0.77 2.80
C TRP A 166 -10.42 0.33 4.27
N GLY A 167 -10.54 1.28 5.21
CA GLY A 167 -10.34 1.03 6.65
C GLY A 167 -11.22 -0.05 7.29
N ILE A 168 -12.36 -0.38 6.71
CA ILE A 168 -13.34 -1.35 7.25
C ILE A 168 -13.40 -2.69 6.51
N SER A 169 -12.85 -2.81 5.29
CA SER A 169 -12.80 -4.08 4.56
C SER A 169 -11.89 -4.02 3.33
N CYS A 170 -11.42 -5.19 2.90
CA CYS A 170 -10.83 -5.44 1.60
C CYS A 170 -11.73 -6.37 0.78
N VAL A 171 -11.90 -6.07 -0.51
CA VAL A 171 -12.65 -6.92 -1.46
C VAL A 171 -11.72 -7.33 -2.60
N LEU A 172 -11.61 -8.64 -2.80
CA LEU A 172 -10.88 -9.27 -3.86
C LEU A 172 -11.86 -9.86 -4.90
N ARG A 173 -11.45 -9.87 -6.16
CA ARG A 173 -12.21 -10.46 -7.27
C ARG A 173 -11.32 -11.40 -8.06
N VAL A 174 -11.90 -12.50 -8.54
CA VAL A 174 -11.27 -13.40 -9.50
C VAL A 174 -12.30 -13.80 -10.55
N ASN A 175 -11.88 -13.81 -11.82
CA ASN A 175 -12.71 -14.29 -12.91
C ASN A 175 -12.51 -15.80 -13.03
N THR A 176 -13.62 -16.55 -13.14
CA THR A 176 -13.62 -18.00 -13.27
C THR A 176 -14.52 -18.45 -14.42
N THR A 177 -14.49 -19.75 -14.75
CA THR A 177 -15.42 -20.34 -15.73
C THR A 177 -16.90 -20.22 -15.33
N ALA A 178 -17.20 -20.01 -14.06
CA ALA A 178 -18.56 -19.77 -13.56
C ALA A 178 -18.90 -18.27 -13.40
N GLY A 179 -18.05 -17.38 -13.91
CA GLY A 179 -18.16 -15.93 -13.75
C GLY A 179 -17.28 -15.38 -12.64
N ASN A 180 -17.62 -14.19 -12.14
CA ASN A 180 -16.81 -13.48 -11.16
C ASN A 180 -17.12 -13.97 -9.74
N ILE A 181 -16.09 -14.32 -8.99
CA ILE A 181 -16.19 -14.65 -7.57
C ILE A 181 -15.56 -13.52 -6.76
N TYR A 182 -16.23 -13.12 -5.69
CA TYR A 182 -15.82 -12.03 -4.81
C TYR A 182 -15.54 -12.55 -3.42
N PHE A 183 -14.41 -12.13 -2.85
CA PHE A 183 -14.00 -12.42 -1.48
C PHE A 183 -13.94 -11.13 -0.71
N LYS A 184 -14.38 -11.13 0.55
CA LYS A 184 -14.36 -9.96 1.40
C LYS A 184 -13.77 -10.30 2.76
N GLN A 185 -12.74 -9.57 3.15
CA GLN A 185 -12.26 -9.54 4.52
C GLN A 185 -12.78 -8.27 5.19
N ALA A 186 -13.55 -8.41 6.26
CA ALA A 186 -13.99 -7.28 7.09
C ALA A 186 -12.97 -6.98 8.19
N SER A 187 -12.94 -5.71 8.63
CA SER A 187 -12.18 -5.30 9.81
C SER A 187 -12.76 -5.96 11.04
N THR A 188 -11.90 -6.45 11.92
CA THR A 188 -12.29 -7.01 13.22
C THR A 188 -12.46 -5.95 14.30
N LEU A 189 -12.24 -4.66 13.96
CA LEU A 189 -12.36 -3.56 14.92
C LEU A 189 -13.79 -3.51 15.51
N PRO A 190 -13.95 -3.33 16.83
CA PRO A 190 -15.24 -3.47 17.53
C PRO A 190 -16.38 -2.61 16.99
N LYS A 191 -16.10 -1.48 16.33
CA LYS A 191 -17.13 -0.62 15.72
C LYS A 191 -17.81 -1.23 14.49
N TYR A 192 -17.26 -2.30 13.90
CA TYR A 192 -17.78 -2.92 12.67
C TYR A 192 -18.20 -4.37 12.86
N CYS A 193 -17.75 -5.03 13.93
CA CYS A 193 -18.25 -6.32 14.39
C CYS A 193 -19.52 -6.14 15.25
N GLY A 194 -20.65 -5.79 14.64
CA GLY A 194 -21.93 -5.79 15.38
C GLY A 194 -23.06 -4.87 14.89
N LEU A 195 -22.82 -4.00 13.90
CA LEU A 195 -23.91 -3.20 13.34
C LEU A 195 -24.63 -4.01 12.26
N LYS A 196 -25.88 -4.42 12.56
CA LYS A 196 -26.86 -4.84 11.54
C LYS A 196 -26.77 -3.83 10.38
N PRO A 197 -26.68 -4.27 9.11
CA PRO A 197 -26.71 -3.34 8.00
C PRO A 197 -27.99 -2.48 8.11
N PRO A 198 -27.93 -1.14 8.00
CA PRO A 198 -29.13 -0.35 7.93
C PRO A 198 -29.91 -0.78 6.69
N LEU A 199 -31.20 -1.08 6.87
CA LEU A 199 -32.16 -1.24 5.79
C LEU A 199 -32.12 0.04 4.94
N LEU A 200 -31.49 -0.02 3.77
CA LEU A 200 -31.72 0.95 2.72
C LEU A 200 -33.07 0.62 2.10
N ARG A 201 -34.11 1.36 2.48
CA ARG A 201 -35.35 1.42 1.68
C ARG A 201 -35.09 2.35 0.51
N GLY A 202 -35.36 1.84 -0.69
CA GLY A 202 -35.43 2.64 -1.91
C GLY A 202 -36.64 3.57 -1.93
#